data_AF-A0A9D4TKL1-F1
#
_entry.id   AF-A0A9D4TKL1-F1
#
_cell.length_a   1.000
_cell.length_b   1.000
_cell.length_c   1.000
_cell.angle_alpha   90.00
_cell.angle_beta   90.00
_cell.angle_gamma   90.00
#
_symmetry.space_group_name_H-M   'P 1'
#
loop_
_entity.id
_entity.type
_entity.pdbx_description
1 polymer ?
#
loop_
_entity_poly.entity_id
_entity_poly.type
_entity_poly.pdbx_seq_one_letter_code
_entity_poly.pdbx_strand_id
1 'polypeptide(L)'
;MAPSASLSCRSNPLQLPRRRQHQVGRAKTPRESAAAAAAAVGESAESADAGIALARSAYSSLSTEELQKLLSCRKLSGTGSRDELEDRLADFLRCPSRYPEADCAARPVLLLGGRLFAGTRQLRTHLQLLMHLLESSEVAEGHTDFKFLSALLQQHPRYAAKVVPPLQAFRIKVVEQQDMQAFRCFEFKDSRGRWDDFSYRKCLGLDPNLNSELTFRDAMRLAVQSQLAAYRTASAVTSANGRPVFKCDDCGRRVQHSDKLRLVHVEPSFGQLVNNFCSSTKLQRPPIDGRLPGSNRGCFTDPAWLTEWQRYHRRNVRRMDLRCLLCVQARAAAEKQQRAAAAAAATVAREVDA
;
A
#
# COMPACT_ATOMS: atom_id res chain seq x y z
N MET A 1 -54.04 28.22 9.39
CA MET A 1 -53.68 29.37 8.54
C MET A 1 -52.60 30.17 9.26
N ALA A 2 -51.36 30.05 8.78
CA ALA A 2 -50.18 30.85 9.12
C ALA A 2 -49.15 30.60 7.99
N PRO A 3 -48.31 31.59 7.60
CA PRO A 3 -47.97 31.79 6.20
C PRO A 3 -46.64 31.17 5.75
N SER A 4 -46.60 30.86 4.46
CA SER A 4 -45.45 30.44 3.67
C SER A 4 -44.40 31.53 3.55
N ALA A 5 -43.14 31.20 3.83
CA ALA A 5 -41.98 32.00 3.49
C ALA A 5 -41.30 31.44 2.23
N SER A 6 -41.42 32.17 1.12
CA SER A 6 -40.74 31.91 -0.15
C SER A 6 -39.40 32.65 -0.17
N LEU A 7 -38.28 31.91 -0.15
CA LEU A 7 -36.95 32.47 -0.35
C LEU A 7 -36.55 32.31 -1.83
N SER A 8 -36.54 33.45 -2.52
CA SER A 8 -36.08 33.66 -3.88
C SER A 8 -34.54 33.72 -3.90
N CYS A 9 -33.90 32.76 -4.56
CA CYS A 9 -32.46 32.81 -4.85
C CYS A 9 -32.22 33.50 -6.19
N ARG A 10 -31.72 34.74 -6.14
CA ARG A 10 -31.21 35.48 -7.30
C ARG A 10 -29.85 34.92 -7.73
N SER A 11 -29.72 34.59 -9.00
CA SER A 11 -28.49 34.16 -9.67
C SER A 11 -27.62 35.37 -9.97
N ASN A 12 -26.33 35.32 -9.61
CA ASN A 12 -25.34 36.34 -9.95
C ASN A 12 -24.24 35.65 -10.80
N PRO A 13 -24.04 36.02 -12.08
CA PRO A 13 -23.02 35.40 -12.92
C PRO A 13 -21.67 36.10 -12.71
N LEU A 14 -20.74 35.43 -12.03
CA LEU A 14 -19.34 35.85 -11.98
C LEU A 14 -18.66 35.45 -13.30
N GLN A 15 -18.29 36.47 -14.09
CA GLN A 15 -17.44 36.35 -15.26
C GLN A 15 -16.01 35.95 -14.86
N LEU A 16 -15.48 34.90 -15.48
CA LEU A 16 -14.07 34.48 -15.35
C LEU A 16 -13.19 35.25 -16.36
N PRO A 17 -11.97 35.68 -15.98
CA PRO A 17 -11.06 36.34 -16.89
C PRO A 17 -10.38 35.35 -17.86
N ARG A 18 -10.31 35.76 -19.13
CA ARG A 18 -9.60 35.06 -20.22
C ARG A 18 -8.10 34.97 -19.93
N ARG A 19 -7.55 33.75 -19.90
CA ARG A 19 -6.10 33.48 -19.84
C ARG A 19 -5.46 33.69 -21.21
N ARG A 20 -4.47 34.57 -21.27
CA ARG A 20 -3.56 34.77 -22.42
C ARG A 20 -2.66 33.55 -22.60
N GLN A 21 -2.55 33.06 -23.83
CA GLN A 21 -1.54 32.09 -24.25
C GLN A 21 -0.20 32.80 -24.41
N HIS A 22 0.80 32.39 -23.63
CA HIS A 22 2.20 32.70 -23.92
C HIS A 22 2.83 31.47 -24.60
N GLN A 23 3.35 31.69 -25.80
CA GLN A 23 4.25 30.77 -26.49
C GLN A 23 5.56 30.67 -25.68
N VAL A 24 5.97 29.45 -25.34
CA VAL A 24 7.30 29.17 -24.77
C VAL A 24 8.06 28.33 -25.78
N GLY A 25 9.24 28.82 -26.16
CA GLY A 25 10.14 28.22 -27.13
C GLY A 25 10.70 26.87 -26.70
N ARG A 26 11.04 26.05 -27.72
CA ARG A 26 11.74 24.77 -27.61
C ARG A 26 13.10 24.96 -26.92
N ALA A 27 13.30 24.32 -25.77
CA ALA A 27 14.61 24.07 -25.18
C ALA A 27 15.08 22.64 -25.53
N LYS A 28 16.36 22.52 -25.86
CA LYS A 28 17.06 21.28 -26.26
C LYS A 28 17.04 20.22 -25.16
N THR A 29 16.95 18.95 -25.56
CA THR A 29 16.97 17.76 -24.71
C THR A 29 18.33 17.54 -24.02
N PRO A 30 18.37 17.27 -22.70
CA PRO A 30 19.58 16.83 -22.01
C PRO A 30 19.62 15.29 -22.03
N ARG A 31 20.18 14.69 -23.09
CA ARG A 31 20.41 13.22 -23.14
C ARG A 31 21.87 12.82 -23.37
N GLU A 32 22.78 13.78 -23.48
CA GLU A 32 24.19 13.50 -23.77
C GLU A 32 25.15 13.76 -22.59
N SER A 33 24.70 14.36 -21.48
CA SER A 33 25.59 14.67 -20.34
C SER A 33 25.62 13.61 -19.23
N ALA A 34 24.80 12.55 -19.30
CA ALA A 34 24.73 11.51 -18.27
C ALA A 34 25.63 10.29 -18.56
N ALA A 35 26.07 10.10 -19.81
CA ALA A 35 26.92 8.96 -20.19
C ALA A 35 28.40 9.16 -19.85
N ALA A 36 28.84 10.40 -19.61
CA ALA A 36 30.25 10.71 -19.34
C ALA A 36 30.64 10.63 -17.85
N ALA A 37 29.69 10.52 -16.91
CA ALA A 37 29.97 10.51 -15.47
C ALA A 37 30.07 9.10 -14.84
N ALA A 38 29.79 8.03 -15.59
CA ALA A 38 29.74 6.66 -15.05
C ALA A 38 31.05 5.87 -15.20
N ALA A 39 32.12 6.45 -15.75
CA ALA A 39 33.33 5.72 -16.13
C ALA A 39 34.55 5.94 -15.22
N ALA A 40 34.44 6.67 -14.11
CA ALA A 40 35.61 6.91 -13.25
C ALA A 40 35.24 7.07 -11.76
N VAL A 41 34.78 5.98 -11.15
CA VAL A 41 34.90 5.80 -9.70
C VAL A 41 35.47 4.41 -9.48
N GLY A 42 36.79 4.32 -9.43
CA GLY A 42 37.45 3.16 -8.85
C GLY A 42 37.19 3.18 -7.34
N GLU A 43 36.15 2.49 -6.90
CA GLU A 43 35.99 2.18 -5.47
C GLU A 43 37.22 1.38 -5.03
N SER A 44 37.99 1.91 -4.08
CA SER A 44 39.09 1.18 -3.46
C SER A 44 38.52 -0.05 -2.74
N ALA A 45 39.24 -1.17 -2.79
CA ALA A 45 38.82 -2.42 -2.15
C ALA A 45 38.46 -2.24 -0.65
N GLU A 46 39.14 -1.32 0.04
CA GLU A 46 38.87 -0.99 1.45
C GLU A 46 37.49 -0.36 1.70
N SER A 47 36.96 0.41 0.74
CA SER A 47 35.61 1.00 0.84
C SER A 47 34.52 -0.06 0.68
N ALA A 48 34.79 -1.11 -0.10
CA ALA A 48 33.84 -2.22 -0.30
C ALA A 48 33.72 -3.10 0.95
N ASP A 49 34.83 -3.36 1.65
CA ASP A 49 34.84 -4.19 2.86
C ASP A 49 34.16 -3.51 4.05
N ALA A 50 34.30 -2.18 4.18
CA ALA A 50 33.56 -1.41 5.17
C ALA A 50 32.03 -1.48 4.95
N GLY A 51 31.59 -1.50 3.68
CA GLY A 51 30.19 -1.69 3.30
C GLY A 51 29.64 -3.06 3.70
N ILE A 52 30.44 -4.13 3.54
CA ILE A 52 30.08 -5.51 3.94
C ILE A 52 29.91 -5.61 5.45
N ALA A 53 30.84 -5.05 6.22
CA ALA A 53 30.78 -5.07 7.68
C ALA A 53 29.54 -4.33 8.21
N LEU A 54 29.20 -3.18 7.59
CA LEU A 54 28.02 -2.41 7.95
C LEU A 54 26.71 -3.13 7.58
N ALA A 55 26.68 -3.79 6.41
CA ALA A 55 25.53 -4.59 5.98
C ALA A 55 25.33 -5.82 6.89
N ARG A 56 26.38 -6.60 7.18
CA ARG A 56 26.33 -7.72 8.14
C ARG A 56 25.83 -7.26 9.51
N SER A 57 26.36 -6.15 10.02
CA SER A 57 25.91 -5.55 11.28
C SER A 57 24.43 -5.18 11.28
N ALA A 58 23.91 -4.65 10.16
CA ALA A 58 22.50 -4.31 10.01
C ALA A 58 21.55 -5.53 9.97
N TYR A 59 22.06 -6.72 9.65
CA TYR A 59 21.26 -7.94 9.50
C TYR A 59 21.51 -9.00 10.59
N SER A 60 22.54 -8.82 11.43
CA SER A 60 22.88 -9.71 12.54
C SER A 60 21.78 -9.81 13.61
N SER A 61 20.83 -8.89 13.64
CA SER A 61 19.67 -8.93 14.53
C SER A 61 18.49 -9.73 13.97
N LEU A 62 18.51 -10.11 12.70
CA LEU A 62 17.42 -10.85 12.05
C LEU A 62 17.50 -12.35 12.34
N SER A 63 16.34 -12.98 12.47
CA SER A 63 16.25 -14.44 12.56
C SER A 63 16.55 -15.10 11.21
N THR A 64 16.91 -16.38 11.23
CA THR A 64 17.17 -17.17 10.01
C THR A 64 15.95 -17.18 9.08
N GLU A 65 14.73 -17.30 9.61
CA GLU A 65 13.50 -17.25 8.82
C GLU A 65 13.30 -15.87 8.14
N GLU A 66 13.65 -14.77 8.82
CA GLU A 66 13.57 -13.43 8.24
C GLU A 66 14.61 -13.22 7.13
N LEU A 67 15.83 -13.73 7.31
CA LEU A 67 16.88 -13.72 6.29
C LEU A 67 16.46 -14.53 5.05
N GLN A 68 15.93 -15.74 5.24
CA GLN A 68 15.40 -16.58 4.16
C GLN A 68 14.23 -15.90 3.42
N LYS A 69 13.35 -15.23 4.17
CA LYS A 69 12.25 -14.45 3.59
C LYS A 69 12.75 -13.26 2.78
N LEU A 70 13.81 -12.57 3.23
CA LEU A 70 14.43 -11.45 2.49
C LEU A 70 15.10 -11.92 1.20
N LEU A 71 15.84 -13.02 1.24
CA LEU A 71 16.50 -13.61 0.07
C LEU A 71 15.49 -14.13 -0.96
N SER A 72 14.47 -14.87 -0.52
CA SER A 72 13.39 -15.35 -1.40
C SER A 72 12.60 -14.21 -2.05
N CYS A 73 12.41 -13.07 -1.36
CA CYS A 73 11.80 -11.88 -1.97
C CYS A 73 12.65 -11.26 -3.09
N ARG A 74 13.95 -11.54 -3.10
CA ARG A 74 14.92 -11.08 -4.11
C ARG A 74 15.24 -12.13 -5.17
N LYS A 75 14.51 -13.26 -5.17
CA LYS A 75 14.77 -14.45 -6.00
C LYS A 75 16.16 -15.07 -5.78
N LEU A 76 16.79 -14.78 -4.64
CA LEU A 76 18.04 -15.41 -4.25
C LEU A 76 17.73 -16.71 -3.51
N SER A 77 18.62 -17.70 -3.64
CA SER A 77 18.48 -18.95 -2.90
C SER A 77 18.46 -18.67 -1.38
N GLY A 78 17.36 -19.09 -0.73
CA GLY A 78 17.18 -19.02 0.71
C GLY A 78 17.70 -20.25 1.45
N THR A 79 18.39 -21.18 0.79
CA THR A 79 18.95 -22.38 1.43
C THR A 79 20.39 -22.11 1.88
N GLY A 80 20.72 -22.44 3.12
CA GLY A 80 22.07 -22.29 3.66
C GLY A 80 22.07 -22.09 5.17
N SER A 81 23.27 -22.12 5.75
CA SER A 81 23.49 -21.70 7.13
C SER A 81 23.20 -20.20 7.28
N ARG A 82 22.99 -19.74 8.52
CA ARG A 82 22.70 -18.33 8.78
C ARG A 82 23.79 -17.41 8.22
N ASP A 83 25.05 -17.74 8.46
CA ASP A 83 26.21 -16.98 8.00
C ASP A 83 26.27 -16.95 6.47
N GLU A 84 25.94 -18.06 5.81
CA GLU A 84 25.83 -18.11 4.34
C GLU A 84 24.72 -17.20 3.80
N LEU A 85 23.59 -17.09 4.51
CA LEU A 85 22.49 -16.21 4.10
C LEU A 85 22.82 -14.73 4.32
N GLU A 86 23.50 -14.40 5.43
CA GLU A 86 24.02 -13.06 5.70
C GLU A 86 25.05 -12.64 4.64
N ASP A 87 25.96 -13.54 4.30
CA ASP A 87 27.01 -13.31 3.29
C ASP A 87 26.46 -13.14 1.89
N ARG A 88 25.47 -13.97 1.54
CA ARG A 88 24.82 -13.88 0.23
C ARG A 88 24.00 -12.60 0.09
N LEU A 89 23.37 -12.13 1.17
CA LEU A 89 22.67 -10.85 1.18
C LEU A 89 23.65 -9.67 1.11
N ALA A 90 24.78 -9.75 1.84
CA ALA A 90 25.83 -8.74 1.81
C ALA A 90 26.51 -8.66 0.43
N ASP A 91 26.83 -9.79 -0.18
CA ASP A 91 27.45 -9.85 -1.51
C ASP A 91 26.49 -9.39 -2.63
N PHE A 92 25.20 -9.74 -2.54
CA PHE A 92 24.19 -9.19 -3.44
C PHE A 92 24.09 -7.66 -3.37
N LEU A 93 24.18 -7.08 -2.17
CA LEU A 93 24.15 -5.62 -1.99
C LEU A 93 25.41 -4.96 -2.58
N ARG A 94 26.56 -5.65 -2.54
CA ARG A 94 27.83 -5.18 -3.10
C ARG A 94 27.83 -5.19 -4.63
N CYS A 95 27.44 -6.31 -5.23
CA CYS A 95 27.52 -6.50 -6.67
C CYS A 95 26.27 -7.18 -7.22
N PRO A 96 25.15 -6.43 -7.36
CA PRO A 96 23.88 -7.00 -7.83
C PRO A 96 23.99 -7.67 -9.21
N SER A 97 24.94 -7.25 -10.04
CA SER A 97 25.22 -7.80 -11.37
C SER A 97 25.81 -9.21 -11.35
N ARG A 98 26.37 -9.69 -10.23
CA ARG A 98 26.85 -11.07 -10.05
C ARG A 98 25.73 -12.09 -9.84
N TYR A 99 24.50 -11.62 -9.64
CA TYR A 99 23.32 -12.44 -9.41
C TYR A 99 22.34 -12.25 -10.58
N PRO A 100 22.60 -12.89 -11.74
CA PRO A 100 21.78 -12.74 -12.94
C PRO A 100 20.33 -13.20 -12.73
N GLU A 101 20.07 -14.16 -11.83
CA GLU A 101 18.71 -14.55 -11.40
C GLU A 101 17.95 -13.45 -10.65
N ALA A 102 18.69 -12.50 -10.07
CA ALA A 102 18.16 -11.27 -9.49
C ALA A 102 18.04 -10.15 -10.54
N ASP A 103 17.98 -10.52 -11.83
CA ASP A 103 17.78 -9.73 -13.05
C ASP A 103 17.38 -8.26 -12.78
N CYS A 104 18.42 -7.48 -12.48
CA CYS A 104 18.38 -6.02 -12.36
C CYS A 104 18.71 -5.35 -13.69
N ALA A 105 18.68 -6.09 -14.81
CA ALA A 105 18.95 -5.53 -16.12
C ALA A 105 17.98 -4.36 -16.40
N ALA A 106 18.58 -3.19 -16.65
CA ALA A 106 17.93 -1.94 -17.05
C ALA A 106 16.96 -1.26 -16.06
N ARG A 107 17.08 -1.47 -14.74
CA ARG A 107 16.29 -0.70 -13.77
C ARG A 107 17.09 0.47 -13.19
N PRO A 108 16.55 1.70 -13.15
CA PRO A 108 17.26 2.84 -12.57
C PRO A 108 17.57 2.54 -11.09
N VAL A 109 18.84 2.63 -10.73
CA VAL A 109 19.28 2.54 -9.33
C VAL A 109 18.83 3.81 -8.62
N LEU A 110 18.13 3.65 -7.51
CA LEU A 110 17.63 4.75 -6.68
C LEU A 110 18.48 4.81 -5.41
N LEU A 111 19.15 5.93 -5.18
CA LEU A 111 19.78 6.24 -3.90
C LEU A 111 18.82 7.08 -3.06
N LEU A 112 18.40 6.57 -1.89
CA LEU A 112 17.53 7.29 -0.97
C LEU A 112 18.04 7.15 0.47
N GLY A 113 18.39 8.28 1.09
CA GLY A 113 18.84 8.34 2.48
C GLY A 113 19.98 7.37 2.81
N GLY A 114 20.95 7.23 1.90
CA GLY A 114 22.11 6.36 2.05
C GLY A 114 21.88 4.89 1.67
N ARG A 115 20.71 4.53 1.12
CA ARG A 115 20.40 3.16 0.70
C ARG A 115 20.17 3.09 -0.81
N LEU A 116 20.72 2.05 -1.43
CA LEU A 116 20.57 1.77 -2.86
C LEU A 116 19.41 0.80 -3.11
N PHE A 117 18.60 1.09 -4.12
CA PHE A 117 17.49 0.25 -4.55
C PHE A 117 17.51 0.02 -6.06
N ALA A 118 17.32 -1.23 -6.48
CA ALA A 118 17.08 -1.66 -7.85
C ALA A 118 15.65 -1.29 -8.31
N GLY A 119 15.44 0.01 -8.49
CA GLY A 119 14.19 0.61 -8.96
C GLY A 119 13.08 0.71 -7.92
N THR A 120 11.99 1.36 -8.33
CA THR A 120 10.86 1.71 -7.45
C THR A 120 10.16 0.50 -6.84
N ARG A 121 10.20 -0.67 -7.51
CA ARG A 121 9.59 -1.91 -7.00
C ARG A 121 10.29 -2.37 -5.73
N GLN A 122 11.63 -2.44 -5.72
CA GLN A 122 12.38 -2.88 -4.54
C GLN A 122 12.24 -1.87 -3.39
N LEU A 123 12.32 -0.58 -3.70
CA LEU A 123 12.09 0.48 -2.72
C LEU A 123 10.69 0.38 -2.09
N ARG A 124 9.64 0.14 -2.90
CA ARG A 124 8.29 -0.10 -2.40
C ARG A 124 8.21 -1.32 -1.49
N THR A 125 8.82 -2.44 -1.86
CA THR A 125 8.85 -3.65 -1.03
C THR A 125 9.55 -3.39 0.30
N HIS A 126 10.70 -2.69 0.28
CA HIS A 126 11.41 -2.30 1.49
C HIS A 126 10.55 -1.43 2.41
N LEU A 127 9.86 -0.42 1.86
CA LEU A 127 8.95 0.42 2.63
C LEU A 127 7.79 -0.38 3.26
N GLN A 128 7.21 -1.32 2.52
CA GLN A 128 6.13 -2.18 3.04
C GLN A 128 6.62 -3.07 4.19
N LEU A 129 7.87 -3.55 4.14
CA LEU A 129 8.51 -4.30 5.21
C LEU A 129 8.79 -3.41 6.42
N LEU A 130 9.39 -2.23 6.21
CA LEU A 130 9.63 -1.25 7.28
C LEU A 130 8.33 -0.89 8.02
N MET A 131 7.21 -0.75 7.31
CA MET A 131 5.93 -0.49 7.95
C MET A 131 5.45 -1.60 8.88
N HIS A 132 5.88 -2.85 8.67
CA HIS A 132 5.57 -3.95 9.59
C HIS A 132 6.57 -3.99 10.74
N LEU A 133 7.86 -3.80 10.45
CA LEU A 133 8.92 -3.85 11.47
C LEU A 133 8.81 -2.70 12.48
N LEU A 134 8.42 -1.51 12.02
CA LEU A 134 8.35 -0.29 12.84
C LEU A 134 6.96 -0.06 13.44
N GLU A 135 6.04 -1.04 13.39
CA GLU A 135 4.65 -0.89 13.83
C GLU A 135 4.50 -0.44 15.30
N SER A 136 5.48 -0.79 16.14
CA SER A 136 5.47 -0.49 17.58
C SER A 136 6.68 0.35 18.02
N SER A 137 7.37 0.99 17.07
CA SER A 137 8.63 1.69 17.34
C SER A 137 8.56 3.13 16.89
N GLU A 138 9.05 4.03 17.74
CA GLU A 138 9.36 5.40 17.36
C GLU A 138 10.78 5.46 16.80
N VAL A 139 10.92 6.01 15.60
CA VAL A 139 12.20 6.20 14.92
C VAL A 139 12.61 7.65 15.12
N ALA A 140 13.37 7.92 16.18
CA ALA A 140 13.95 9.22 16.47
C ALA A 140 15.34 9.39 15.82
N GLU A 141 15.90 10.59 15.92
CA GLU A 141 17.28 10.87 15.50
C GLU A 141 18.26 9.91 16.20
N GLY A 142 19.21 9.35 15.43
CA GLY A 142 20.10 8.27 15.87
C GLY A 142 19.64 6.86 15.48
N HIS A 143 18.35 6.64 15.21
CA HIS A 143 17.87 5.35 14.69
C HIS A 143 18.35 5.11 13.25
N THR A 144 18.68 3.86 12.90
CA THR A 144 19.26 3.47 11.59
C THR A 144 18.38 3.81 10.39
N ASP A 145 17.06 3.83 10.58
CA ASP A 145 16.07 4.21 9.56
C ASP A 145 15.76 5.70 9.50
N PHE A 146 16.20 6.53 10.45
CA PHE A 146 15.79 7.94 10.56
C PHE A 146 16.18 8.76 9.33
N LYS A 147 17.44 8.65 8.89
CA LYS A 147 17.94 9.35 7.69
C LYS A 147 17.21 8.90 6.43
N PHE A 148 16.92 7.61 6.33
CA PHE A 148 16.17 7.03 5.22
C PHE A 148 14.74 7.59 5.14
N LEU A 149 14.01 7.57 6.26
CA LEU A 149 12.63 8.09 6.32
C LEU A 149 12.58 9.61 6.11
N SER A 150 13.58 10.34 6.59
CA SER A 150 13.73 11.78 6.32
C SER A 150 13.91 12.06 4.84
N ALA A 151 14.83 11.35 4.18
CA ALA A 151 15.04 11.50 2.74
C ALA A 151 13.79 11.10 1.93
N LEU A 152 13.06 10.06 2.34
CA LEU A 152 11.79 9.68 1.74
C LEU A 152 10.74 10.79 1.86
N LEU A 153 10.57 11.37 3.05
CA LEU A 153 9.59 12.42 3.29
C LEU A 153 9.90 13.69 2.48
N GLN A 154 11.19 14.02 2.30
CA GLN A 154 11.63 15.14 1.46
C GLN A 154 11.19 15.02 -0.01
N GLN A 155 10.99 13.80 -0.52
CA GLN A 155 10.46 13.57 -1.86
C GLN A 155 8.94 13.82 -1.97
N HIS A 156 8.26 14.09 -0.86
CA HIS A 156 6.82 14.32 -0.90
C HIS A 156 6.51 15.65 -1.63
N PRO A 157 5.57 15.69 -2.61
CA PRO A 157 5.27 16.91 -3.38
C PRO A 157 4.81 18.11 -2.55
N ARG A 158 4.34 17.86 -1.33
CA ARG A 158 3.92 18.90 -0.37
C ARG A 158 4.88 19.06 0.81
N TYR A 159 6.12 18.58 0.72
CA TYR A 159 7.08 18.58 1.84
C TYR A 159 7.19 19.96 2.50
N ALA A 160 7.48 21.00 1.71
CA ALA A 160 7.63 22.37 2.18
C ALA A 160 6.38 22.94 2.89
N ALA A 161 5.19 22.43 2.55
CA ALA A 161 3.94 22.84 3.20
C ALA A 161 3.58 21.97 4.41
N LYS A 162 4.09 20.73 4.48
CA LYS A 162 3.77 19.77 5.54
C LYS A 162 4.74 19.85 6.71
N VAL A 163 6.03 20.08 6.46
CA VAL A 163 7.10 19.93 7.45
C VAL A 163 7.63 21.28 7.88
N VAL A 164 7.73 21.51 9.19
CA VAL A 164 8.48 22.61 9.79
C VAL A 164 9.72 22.01 10.45
N PRO A 165 10.92 22.14 9.87
CA PRO A 165 12.14 21.57 10.43
C PRO A 165 12.46 22.05 11.86
N PRO A 166 13.29 21.30 12.62
CA PRO A 166 13.77 19.95 12.31
C PRO A 166 12.70 18.87 12.42
N LEU A 167 12.90 17.75 11.71
CA LEU A 167 12.16 16.52 11.96
C LEU A 167 12.68 15.90 13.26
N GLN A 168 11.77 15.43 14.13
CA GLN A 168 12.10 14.86 15.43
C GLN A 168 12.00 13.34 15.43
N ALA A 169 10.92 12.80 14.85
CA ALA A 169 10.67 11.36 14.88
C ALA A 169 9.71 10.89 13.77
N PHE A 170 9.71 9.59 13.52
CA PHE A 170 8.75 8.89 12.70
C PHE A 170 8.09 7.75 13.48
N ARG A 171 6.89 7.36 13.07
CA ARG A 171 6.25 6.13 13.55
C ARG A 171 5.33 5.55 12.49
N ILE A 172 4.91 4.31 12.71
CA ILE A 172 3.83 3.72 11.93
C ILE A 172 2.54 3.84 12.72
N LYS A 173 1.49 4.36 12.06
CA LYS A 173 0.14 4.31 12.60
C LYS A 173 -0.65 3.21 11.90
N VAL A 174 -1.22 2.34 12.70
CA VAL A 174 -2.15 1.30 12.26
C VAL A 174 -3.56 1.81 12.52
N VAL A 175 -4.31 1.99 11.44
CA VAL A 175 -5.73 2.33 11.49
C VAL A 175 -6.51 1.04 11.31
N GLU A 176 -6.99 0.49 12.42
CA GLU A 176 -7.89 -0.64 12.44
C GLU A 176 -9.34 -0.16 12.27
N GLN A 177 -10.09 -0.81 11.39
CA GLN A 177 -11.51 -0.56 11.22
C GLN A 177 -12.22 -1.89 10.98
N GLN A 178 -13.34 -2.10 11.65
CA GLN A 178 -14.16 -3.29 11.50
C GLN A 178 -14.55 -3.45 10.02
N ASP A 179 -14.42 -4.67 9.48
CA ASP A 179 -14.71 -5.02 8.07
C ASP A 179 -13.79 -4.46 6.99
N MET A 180 -12.76 -3.74 7.39
CA MET A 180 -11.75 -3.26 6.46
C MET A 180 -10.40 -3.87 6.79
N GLN A 181 -9.56 -3.98 5.78
CA GLN A 181 -8.17 -4.32 6.01
C GLN A 181 -7.52 -3.17 6.79
N ALA A 182 -6.83 -3.50 7.88
CA ALA A 182 -6.04 -2.54 8.64
C ALA A 182 -5.12 -1.78 7.69
N PHE A 183 -5.13 -0.47 7.80
CA PHE A 183 -4.32 0.41 6.96
C PHE A 183 -3.15 0.92 7.79
N ARG A 184 -1.94 0.81 7.25
CA ARG A 184 -0.74 1.37 7.87
C ARG A 184 -0.36 2.65 7.14
N CYS A 185 0.06 3.67 7.86
CA CYS A 185 0.69 4.87 7.30
C CYS A 185 1.91 5.29 8.10
N PHE A 186 2.82 6.01 7.44
CA PHE A 186 3.89 6.71 8.13
C PHE A 186 3.33 8.00 8.72
N GLU A 187 3.65 8.26 9.98
CA GLU A 187 3.52 9.58 10.60
C GLU A 187 4.91 10.14 10.92
N PHE A 188 5.04 11.45 10.87
CA PHE A 188 6.22 12.18 11.29
C PHE A 188 5.86 13.21 12.35
N LYS A 189 6.82 13.52 13.21
CA LYS A 189 6.77 14.59 14.20
C LYS A 189 7.87 15.57 13.88
N ASP A 190 7.52 16.85 13.78
CA ASP A 190 8.47 17.92 13.49
C ASP A 190 8.61 18.88 14.69
N SER A 191 9.25 20.03 14.51
CA SER A 191 9.51 20.98 15.61
C SER A 191 8.26 21.51 16.31
N ARG A 192 7.08 21.38 15.67
CA ARG A 192 5.79 21.73 16.29
C ARG A 192 5.30 20.66 17.29
N GLY A 193 5.96 19.52 17.36
CA GLY A 193 5.64 18.43 18.28
C GLY A 193 4.35 17.68 17.97
N ARG A 194 3.75 17.89 16.80
CA ARG A 194 2.51 17.22 16.37
C ARG A 194 2.81 16.11 15.36
N TRP A 195 2.06 15.02 15.45
CA TRP A 195 2.11 13.93 14.49
C TRP A 195 1.25 14.27 13.27
N ASP A 196 1.82 14.16 12.08
CA ASP A 196 1.13 14.31 10.80
C ASP A 196 1.49 13.12 9.88
N ASP A 197 0.56 12.68 9.04
CA ASP A 197 0.73 11.50 8.19
C ASP A 197 1.43 11.86 6.88
N PHE A 198 2.06 10.91 6.19
CA PHE A 198 2.42 11.12 4.79
C PHE A 198 2.33 9.83 3.98
N SER A 199 2.08 9.99 2.69
CA SER A 199 1.95 8.86 1.79
C SER A 199 3.29 8.59 1.11
N TYR A 200 3.96 7.49 1.49
CA TYR A 200 5.18 7.06 0.80
C TYR A 200 4.93 6.86 -0.71
N ARG A 201 3.71 6.50 -1.11
CA ARG A 201 3.35 6.34 -2.54
C ARG A 201 3.49 7.65 -3.31
N LYS A 202 3.15 8.78 -2.68
CA LYS A 202 3.36 10.12 -3.26
C LYS A 202 4.85 10.47 -3.32
N CYS A 203 5.64 10.08 -2.32
CA CYS A 203 7.09 10.24 -2.32
C CYS A 203 7.77 9.44 -3.45
N LEU A 204 7.20 8.30 -3.84
CA LEU A 204 7.71 7.47 -4.93
C LEU A 204 7.22 7.90 -6.33
N GLY A 205 6.41 8.95 -6.43
CA GLY A 205 5.81 9.37 -7.70
C GLY A 205 4.92 8.31 -8.35
N LEU A 206 4.33 7.39 -7.56
CA LEU A 206 3.45 6.36 -8.11
C LEU A 206 2.20 7.00 -8.72
N ASP A 207 1.78 6.46 -9.88
CA ASP A 207 0.65 6.97 -10.66
C ASP A 207 -0.58 7.20 -9.74
N PRO A 208 -1.11 8.45 -9.68
CA PRO A 208 -2.33 8.78 -8.98
C PRO A 208 -3.51 7.87 -9.37
N ASN A 209 -3.58 7.39 -10.61
CA ASN A 209 -4.68 6.58 -11.12
C ASN A 209 -4.77 5.21 -10.44
N LEU A 210 -3.63 4.57 -10.15
CA LEU A 210 -3.65 3.27 -9.47
C LEU A 210 -4.12 3.42 -8.02
N ASN A 211 -3.83 4.57 -7.41
CA ASN A 211 -4.33 4.91 -6.08
C ASN A 211 -5.82 5.30 -6.14
N SER A 212 -6.29 5.96 -7.20
CA SER A 212 -7.69 6.37 -7.36
C SER A 212 -8.63 5.18 -7.51
N GLU A 213 -8.20 4.10 -8.18
CA GLU A 213 -8.96 2.85 -8.26
C GLU A 213 -9.07 2.15 -6.91
N LEU A 214 -7.97 2.09 -6.15
CA LEU A 214 -7.98 1.48 -4.82
C LEU A 214 -8.84 2.29 -3.85
N THR A 215 -8.71 3.62 -3.84
CA THR A 215 -9.56 4.48 -3.01
C THR A 215 -11.02 4.39 -3.43
N PHE A 216 -11.31 4.23 -4.72
CA PHE A 216 -12.67 4.06 -5.22
C PHE A 216 -13.30 2.75 -4.73
N ARG A 217 -12.58 1.64 -4.79
CA ARG A 217 -13.04 0.35 -4.25
C ARG A 217 -13.24 0.39 -2.73
N ASP A 218 -12.39 1.12 -2.01
CA ASP A 218 -12.55 1.32 -0.57
C ASP A 218 -13.80 2.17 -0.26
N ALA A 219 -14.01 3.27 -1.01
CA ALA A 219 -15.21 4.10 -0.90
C ALA A 219 -16.49 3.30 -1.23
N MET A 220 -16.42 2.42 -2.23
CA MET A 220 -17.49 1.48 -2.56
C MET A 220 -17.83 0.55 -1.41
N ARG A 221 -16.82 0.02 -0.72
CA ARG A 221 -17.03 -0.86 0.43
C ARG A 221 -17.63 -0.10 1.61
N LEU A 222 -17.17 1.12 1.86
CA LEU A 222 -17.73 2.01 2.88
C LEU A 222 -19.21 2.32 2.61
N ALA A 223 -19.56 2.56 1.35
CA ALA A 223 -20.94 2.85 0.96
C ALA A 223 -21.94 1.74 1.30
N VAL A 224 -21.49 0.48 1.41
CA VAL A 224 -22.32 -0.68 1.79
C VAL A 224 -22.00 -1.21 3.20
N GLN A 225 -21.25 -0.46 4.00
CA GLN A 225 -20.80 -0.92 5.32
C GLN A 225 -21.96 -1.32 6.24
N SER A 226 -23.08 -0.59 6.21
CA SER A 226 -24.29 -0.94 6.98
C SER A 226 -24.90 -2.29 6.57
N GLN A 227 -24.84 -2.63 5.28
CA GLN A 227 -25.30 -3.92 4.76
C GLN A 227 -24.38 -5.06 5.19
N LEU A 228 -23.07 -4.83 5.20
CA LEU A 228 -22.09 -5.81 5.68
C LEU A 228 -22.22 -6.04 7.19
N ALA A 229 -22.43 -4.97 7.96
CA ALA A 229 -22.69 -5.06 9.40
C ALA A 229 -23.98 -5.85 9.68
N ALA A 230 -25.07 -5.56 8.96
CA ALA A 230 -26.32 -6.29 9.09
C ALA A 230 -26.15 -7.78 8.78
N TYR A 231 -25.42 -8.13 7.72
CA TYR A 231 -25.12 -9.53 7.39
C TYR A 231 -24.36 -10.24 8.53
N ARG A 232 -23.35 -9.58 9.10
CA ARG A 232 -22.63 -10.14 10.25
C ARG A 232 -23.57 -10.38 11.42
N THR A 233 -24.38 -9.40 11.80
CA THR A 233 -25.32 -9.53 12.91
C THR A 233 -26.31 -10.66 12.68
N ALA A 234 -26.85 -10.80 11.46
CA ALA A 234 -27.75 -11.89 11.10
C ALA A 234 -27.08 -13.28 11.13
N SER A 235 -25.76 -13.32 10.99
CA SER A 235 -24.97 -14.57 11.06
C SER A 235 -24.50 -14.91 12.48
N ALA A 236 -24.79 -14.06 13.46
CA ALA A 236 -24.47 -14.34 14.86
C ALA A 236 -25.42 -15.42 15.40
N VAL A 237 -24.87 -16.41 16.09
CA VAL A 237 -25.62 -17.41 16.86
C VAL A 237 -25.47 -17.08 18.34
N THR A 238 -26.56 -17.15 19.10
CA THR A 238 -26.51 -16.96 20.55
C THR A 238 -25.81 -18.14 21.21
N SER A 239 -24.75 -17.87 21.96
CA SER A 239 -24.10 -18.89 22.81
C SER A 239 -24.91 -19.17 24.08
N ALA A 240 -24.54 -20.22 24.82
CA ALA A 240 -25.17 -20.58 26.10
C ALA A 240 -25.12 -19.44 27.14
N ASN A 241 -24.10 -18.59 27.06
CA ASN A 241 -23.88 -17.42 27.89
C ASN A 241 -24.47 -16.12 27.30
N GLY A 242 -25.37 -16.21 26.32
CA GLY A 242 -26.08 -15.07 25.73
C GLY A 242 -25.23 -14.17 24.82
N ARG A 243 -23.93 -14.44 24.69
CA ARG A 243 -23.02 -13.65 23.84
C ARG A 243 -23.13 -14.08 22.38
N PRO A 244 -22.98 -13.16 21.40
CA PRO A 244 -22.94 -13.53 20.00
C PRO A 244 -21.69 -14.37 19.70
N VAL A 245 -21.88 -15.48 19.02
CA VAL A 245 -20.81 -16.36 18.50
C VAL A 245 -21.04 -16.56 17.02
N PHE A 246 -19.98 -16.46 16.24
CA PHE A 246 -20.03 -16.62 14.80
C PHE A 246 -19.33 -17.91 14.41
N LYS A 247 -19.84 -18.60 13.39
CA LYS A 247 -19.21 -19.79 12.84
C LYS A 247 -18.41 -19.39 11.60
N CYS A 248 -17.16 -19.86 11.51
CA CYS A 248 -16.37 -19.73 10.29
C CYS A 248 -16.94 -20.67 9.21
N ASP A 249 -17.23 -20.15 8.02
CA ASP A 249 -17.78 -20.95 6.91
C ASP A 249 -16.75 -21.91 6.29
N ASP A 250 -15.46 -21.63 6.44
CA ASP A 250 -14.40 -22.50 5.91
C ASP A 250 -14.09 -23.67 6.86
N CYS A 251 -13.84 -23.40 8.16
CA CYS A 251 -13.36 -24.41 9.11
C CYS A 251 -14.36 -24.78 10.21
N GLY A 252 -15.56 -24.20 10.21
CA GLY A 252 -16.58 -24.44 11.22
C GLY A 252 -16.26 -23.90 12.63
N ARG A 253 -15.07 -23.32 12.85
CA ARG A 253 -14.64 -22.80 14.16
C ARG A 253 -15.58 -21.70 14.64
N ARG A 254 -15.99 -21.79 15.91
CA ARG A 254 -16.75 -20.74 16.60
C ARG A 254 -15.82 -19.64 17.09
N VAL A 255 -16.16 -18.39 16.78
CA VAL A 255 -15.38 -17.20 17.12
C VAL A 255 -16.29 -16.22 17.87
N GLN A 256 -15.89 -15.82 19.07
CA GLN A 256 -16.65 -14.86 19.89
C GLN A 256 -16.41 -13.41 19.48
N HIS A 257 -15.19 -13.08 19.03
CA HIS A 257 -14.82 -11.72 18.70
C HIS A 257 -14.97 -11.45 17.20
N SER A 258 -15.76 -10.43 16.84
CA SER A 258 -16.12 -10.13 15.46
C SER A 258 -14.96 -9.57 14.62
N ASP A 259 -13.96 -8.99 15.27
CA ASP A 259 -12.69 -8.51 14.70
C ASP A 259 -11.81 -9.65 14.18
N LYS A 260 -11.95 -10.86 14.74
CA LYS A 260 -11.27 -12.09 14.30
C LYS A 260 -11.94 -12.77 13.11
N LEU A 261 -12.98 -12.14 12.56
CA LEU A 261 -13.69 -12.58 11.36
C LEU A 261 -13.58 -11.55 10.25
N ARG A 262 -13.66 -12.04 9.03
CA ARG A 262 -13.73 -11.23 7.81
C ARG A 262 -14.90 -11.72 6.98
N LEU A 263 -15.64 -10.76 6.47
CA LEU A 263 -16.71 -11.01 5.53
C LEU A 263 -16.11 -10.99 4.12
N VAL A 264 -16.31 -12.06 3.37
CA VAL A 264 -15.70 -12.29 2.06
C VAL A 264 -16.81 -12.48 1.02
N HIS A 265 -16.83 -11.61 0.00
CA HIS A 265 -17.66 -11.79 -1.19
C HIS A 265 -17.11 -12.94 -2.02
N VAL A 266 -17.85 -14.06 -2.08
CA VAL A 266 -17.43 -15.25 -2.82
C VAL A 266 -17.94 -15.22 -4.24
N GLU A 267 -19.24 -14.90 -4.41
CA GLU A 267 -19.87 -14.92 -5.72
C GLU A 267 -20.94 -13.81 -5.83
N PRO A 268 -20.74 -12.80 -6.69
CA PRO A 268 -19.46 -12.42 -7.31
C PRO A 268 -18.46 -11.90 -6.25
N SER A 269 -17.16 -11.87 -6.59
CA SER A 269 -16.19 -11.15 -5.75
C SER A 269 -16.53 -9.66 -5.66
N PHE A 270 -16.06 -8.98 -4.60
CA PHE A 270 -16.35 -7.56 -4.43
C PHE A 270 -15.84 -6.71 -5.62
N GLY A 271 -14.67 -7.05 -6.17
CA GLY A 271 -14.14 -6.39 -7.36
C GLY A 271 -15.03 -6.57 -8.59
N GLN A 272 -15.58 -7.78 -8.80
CA GLN A 272 -16.54 -8.04 -9.88
C GLN A 272 -17.85 -7.28 -9.66
N LEU A 273 -18.36 -7.21 -8.42
CA LEU A 273 -19.56 -6.42 -8.11
C LEU A 273 -19.38 -4.95 -8.48
N VAL A 274 -18.24 -4.35 -8.10
CA VAL A 274 -17.92 -2.96 -8.45
C VAL A 274 -17.81 -2.78 -9.96
N ASN A 275 -17.05 -3.63 -10.65
CA ASN A 275 -16.87 -3.54 -12.10
C ASN A 275 -18.20 -3.70 -12.85
N ASN A 276 -19.02 -4.67 -12.46
CA ASN A 276 -20.31 -4.95 -13.08
C ASN A 276 -21.28 -3.77 -12.86
N PHE A 277 -21.32 -3.21 -11.65
CA PHE A 277 -22.12 -2.03 -11.37
C PHE A 277 -21.72 -0.84 -12.24
N CYS A 278 -20.42 -0.53 -12.28
CA CYS A 278 -19.90 0.55 -13.13
C CYS A 278 -20.20 0.34 -14.61
N SER A 279 -20.27 -0.91 -15.07
CA SER A 279 -20.60 -1.23 -16.46
C SER A 279 -22.11 -1.17 -16.75
N SER A 280 -22.96 -1.49 -15.75
CA SER A 280 -24.42 -1.52 -15.91
C SER A 280 -25.11 -0.21 -15.59
N THR A 281 -24.50 0.64 -14.74
CA THR A 281 -25.10 1.90 -14.31
C THR A 281 -24.98 2.96 -15.38
N LYS A 282 -26.03 3.78 -15.53
CA LYS A 282 -25.99 4.98 -16.38
C LYS A 282 -25.38 6.19 -15.65
N LEU A 283 -25.13 6.06 -14.34
CA LEU A 283 -24.57 7.13 -13.53
C LEU A 283 -23.09 7.28 -13.84
N GLN A 284 -22.63 8.53 -13.99
CA GLN A 284 -21.20 8.78 -14.06
C GLN A 284 -20.53 8.46 -12.73
N ARG A 285 -19.26 8.07 -12.80
CA ARG A 285 -18.47 7.78 -11.61
C ARG A 285 -18.29 9.05 -10.77
N PRO A 286 -18.76 9.08 -9.51
CA PRO A 286 -18.68 10.27 -8.68
C PRO A 286 -17.26 10.48 -8.16
N PRO A 287 -16.88 11.72 -7.82
CA PRO A 287 -15.65 11.99 -7.09
C PRO A 287 -15.70 11.39 -5.68
N ILE A 288 -14.52 11.12 -5.11
CA ILE A 288 -14.36 10.75 -3.70
C ILE A 288 -13.98 12.01 -2.92
N ASP A 289 -15.00 12.81 -2.63
CA ASP A 289 -14.88 14.16 -2.03
C ASP A 289 -15.18 14.19 -0.53
N GLY A 290 -15.76 13.11 0.02
CA GLY A 290 -16.02 12.97 1.45
C GLY A 290 -14.87 12.36 2.25
N ARG A 291 -15.00 12.43 3.57
CA ARG A 291 -14.18 11.70 4.55
C ARG A 291 -15.07 11.07 5.61
N LEU A 292 -14.75 9.83 6.00
CA LEU A 292 -15.42 9.20 7.13
C LEU A 292 -15.00 9.90 8.44
N PRO A 293 -15.94 10.27 9.34
CA PRO A 293 -15.59 10.90 10.61
C PRO A 293 -14.56 10.09 11.41
N GLY A 294 -13.52 10.75 11.90
CA GLY A 294 -12.43 10.10 12.64
C GLY A 294 -11.47 9.26 11.79
N SER A 295 -11.55 9.33 10.46
CA SER A 295 -10.72 8.53 9.54
C SER A 295 -10.27 9.32 8.32
N ASN A 296 -9.08 8.99 7.81
CA ASN A 296 -8.55 9.55 6.56
C ASN A 296 -9.12 8.87 5.30
N ARG A 297 -10.04 7.89 5.45
CA ARG A 297 -10.65 7.19 4.31
C ARG A 297 -11.65 8.08 3.59
N GLY A 298 -11.54 8.10 2.26
CA GLY A 298 -12.48 8.82 1.39
C GLY A 298 -13.81 8.07 1.25
N CYS A 299 -14.90 8.81 1.13
CA CYS A 299 -16.23 8.28 0.84
C CYS A 299 -16.92 9.10 -0.27
N PHE A 300 -17.96 8.53 -0.86
CA PHE A 300 -18.83 9.26 -1.78
C PHE A 300 -19.81 10.12 -0.98
N THR A 301 -20.09 11.32 -1.49
CA THR A 301 -21.12 12.21 -0.92
C THR A 301 -22.40 12.26 -1.75
N ASP A 302 -22.36 11.83 -3.02
CA ASP A 302 -23.51 11.78 -3.92
C ASP A 302 -24.58 10.78 -3.42
N PRO A 303 -25.74 11.27 -2.93
CA PRO A 303 -26.77 10.40 -2.37
C PRO A 303 -27.45 9.50 -3.41
N ALA A 304 -27.60 9.97 -4.65
CA ALA A 304 -28.25 9.21 -5.71
C ALA A 304 -27.36 8.01 -6.10
N TRP A 305 -26.06 8.27 -6.23
CA TRP A 305 -25.10 7.23 -6.54
C TRP A 305 -24.96 6.20 -5.41
N LEU A 306 -24.87 6.66 -4.16
CA LEU A 306 -24.84 5.80 -2.97
C LEU A 306 -26.07 4.88 -2.90
N THR A 307 -27.27 5.45 -3.10
CA THR A 307 -28.53 4.70 -3.08
C THR A 307 -28.55 3.62 -4.16
N GLU A 308 -28.12 3.96 -5.38
CA GLU A 308 -28.12 3.03 -6.49
C GLU A 308 -27.10 1.91 -6.31
N TRP A 309 -25.89 2.24 -5.83
CA TRP A 309 -24.88 1.23 -5.48
C TRP A 309 -25.36 0.30 -4.37
N GLN A 310 -25.92 0.84 -3.29
CA GLN A 310 -26.45 0.05 -2.18
C GLN A 310 -27.58 -0.89 -2.64
N ARG A 311 -28.46 -0.42 -3.52
CA ARG A 311 -29.53 -1.22 -4.12
C ARG A 311 -28.95 -2.31 -5.00
N TYR A 312 -27.98 -1.99 -5.84
CA TYR A 312 -27.31 -2.93 -6.72
C TYR A 312 -26.60 -4.03 -5.91
N HIS A 313 -25.82 -3.65 -4.89
CA HIS A 313 -25.09 -4.60 -4.03
C HIS A 313 -26.05 -5.60 -3.39
N ARG A 314 -27.14 -5.12 -2.77
CA ARG A 314 -28.15 -5.97 -2.14
C ARG A 314 -28.79 -6.98 -3.10
N ARG A 315 -28.97 -6.62 -4.38
CA ARG A 315 -29.59 -7.49 -5.39
C ARG A 315 -28.63 -8.50 -6.01
N ASN A 316 -27.35 -8.14 -6.13
CA ASN A 316 -26.38 -8.90 -6.93
C ASN A 316 -25.38 -9.70 -6.11
N VAL A 317 -25.27 -9.45 -4.80
CA VAL A 317 -24.53 -10.33 -3.91
C VAL A 317 -25.31 -11.63 -3.76
N ARG A 318 -24.72 -12.75 -4.22
CA ARG A 318 -25.33 -14.07 -4.10
C ARG A 318 -24.81 -14.82 -2.87
N ARG A 319 -23.51 -14.69 -2.61
CA ARG A 319 -22.85 -15.39 -1.50
C ARG A 319 -21.78 -14.53 -0.82
N MET A 320 -21.92 -14.40 0.50
CA MET A 320 -20.90 -13.85 1.38
C MET A 320 -20.57 -14.88 2.45
N ASP A 321 -19.28 -15.09 2.71
CA ASP A 321 -18.83 -16.01 3.75
C ASP A 321 -18.23 -15.21 4.91
N LEU A 322 -18.51 -15.63 6.15
CA LEU A 322 -17.80 -15.23 7.36
C LEU A 322 -16.64 -16.19 7.60
N ARG A 323 -15.42 -15.70 7.46
CA ARG A 323 -14.20 -16.50 7.61
C ARG A 323 -13.35 -15.98 8.75
N CYS A 324 -12.79 -16.88 9.55
CA CYS A 324 -11.84 -16.48 10.58
C CYS A 324 -10.53 -16.01 9.93
N LEU A 325 -9.80 -15.13 10.63
CA LEU A 325 -8.55 -14.55 10.13
C LEU A 325 -7.55 -15.62 9.68
N LEU A 326 -7.46 -16.74 10.39
CA LEU A 326 -6.55 -17.84 10.04
C LEU A 326 -6.91 -18.49 8.69
N CYS A 327 -8.19 -18.75 8.44
CA CYS A 327 -8.64 -19.30 7.15
C CYS A 327 -8.40 -18.31 6.00
N VAL A 328 -8.64 -17.02 6.25
CA VAL A 328 -8.35 -15.96 5.27
C VAL A 328 -6.85 -15.91 4.94
N GLN A 329 -5.99 -15.95 5.95
CA GLN A 329 -4.53 -15.95 5.78
C GLN A 329 -4.04 -17.20 5.06
N ALA A 330 -4.52 -18.39 5.46
CA ALA A 330 -4.16 -19.65 4.83
C ALA A 330 -4.55 -19.68 3.35
N ARG A 331 -5.76 -19.19 3.01
CA ARG A 331 -6.22 -19.11 1.63
C ARG A 331 -5.42 -18.11 0.80
N ALA A 332 -5.10 -16.94 1.36
CA ALA A 332 -4.26 -15.95 0.70
C ALA A 332 -2.83 -16.49 0.43
N ALA A 333 -2.28 -17.28 1.37
CA ALA A 333 -0.99 -17.95 1.19
C ALA A 333 -1.06 -19.02 0.08
N ALA A 334 -2.12 -19.85 0.07
CA ALA A 334 -2.33 -20.87 -0.96
C ALA A 334 -2.51 -20.24 -2.35
N GLU A 335 -3.32 -19.18 -2.48
CA GLU A 335 -3.49 -18.46 -3.74
C GLU A 335 -2.17 -17.83 -4.22
N LYS A 336 -1.35 -17.29 -3.31
CA LYS A 336 -0.02 -16.77 -3.65
C LYS A 336 0.90 -17.87 -4.16
N GLN A 337 0.90 -19.04 -3.52
CA GLN A 337 1.68 -20.21 -3.95
C GLN A 337 1.22 -20.70 -5.33
N GLN A 338 -0.09 -20.84 -5.55
CA GLN A 338 -0.65 -21.23 -6.86
C GLN A 338 -0.26 -20.26 -7.97
N ARG A 339 -0.33 -18.94 -7.71
CA ARG A 339 0.11 -17.93 -8.69
C ARG A 339 1.61 -18.00 -8.97
N ALA A 340 2.43 -18.25 -7.95
CA ALA A 340 3.86 -18.42 -8.13
C ALA A 340 4.17 -19.68 -8.95
N ALA A 341 3.49 -20.79 -8.68
CA ALA A 341 3.63 -22.03 -9.43
C ALA A 341 3.16 -21.86 -10.90
N ALA A 342 2.03 -21.21 -11.13
CA ALA A 342 1.54 -20.92 -12.48
C ALA A 342 2.50 -20.01 -13.26
N ALA A 343 3.07 -18.99 -12.61
CA ALA A 343 4.07 -18.13 -13.22
C ALA A 343 5.36 -18.89 -13.56
N ALA A 344 5.83 -19.77 -12.67
CA ALA A 344 6.99 -20.61 -12.93
C ALA A 344 6.75 -21.59 -14.09
N ALA A 345 5.60 -22.25 -14.13
CA ALA A 345 5.21 -23.14 -15.23
C ALA A 345 5.14 -22.39 -16.57
N ALA A 346 4.61 -21.17 -16.58
CA ALA A 346 4.57 -20.33 -17.78
C ALA A 346 5.97 -19.89 -18.25
N THR A 347 6.92 -19.70 -17.33
CA THR A 347 8.32 -19.42 -17.69
C THR A 347 8.96 -20.65 -18.34
N VAL A 348 8.81 -21.84 -17.75
CA VAL A 348 9.36 -23.09 -18.30
C VAL A 348 8.78 -23.37 -19.69
N ALA A 349 7.47 -23.20 -19.89
CA ALA A 349 6.85 -23.40 -21.20
C ALA A 349 7.48 -22.49 -22.29
N ARG A 350 7.78 -21.23 -21.95
CA ARG A 350 8.43 -20.30 -22.89
C ARG A 350 9.88 -20.65 -23.22
N GLU A 351 10.59 -21.30 -22.29
CA GLU A 351 11.97 -21.76 -22.49
C GLU A 351 12.03 -23.05 -23.32
N VAL A 352 10.99 -23.88 -23.30
CA VAL A 352 10.91 -25.10 -24.13
C VAL A 352 10.53 -24.77 -25.58
N ASP A 353 9.74 -23.71 -25.79
CA ASP A 353 9.30 -23.26 -27.11
C ASP A 353 10.32 -22.35 -27.84
N ALA A 354 11.38 -21.92 -27.15
CA ALA A 354 12.45 -21.07 -27.67
C ALA A 354 13.70 -21.89 -28.02
#